data_AF-A0A0D1CIU1-F1
#
_entry.id   AF-A0A0D1CIU1-F1
#
_cell.length_a   1.000
_cell.length_b   1.000
_cell.length_c   1.000
_cell.angle_alpha   90.00
_cell.angle_beta   90.00
_cell.angle_gamma   90.00
#
_symmetry.space_group_name_H-M   'P 1'
#
loop_
_entity.id
_entity.type
_entity.pdbx_description
1 polymer ?
#
loop_
_entity_poly.entity_id
_entity_poly.type
_entity_poly.pdbx_seq_one_letter_code
_entity_poly.pdbx_strand_id
1 'polypeptide(L)'
;MLLDLSDHGAAAMAEAVQALVVPQAPVRLFHPIGTVDGGAGFVEAALGPLWQAMPDVERRVDISVRGTDGHGQVWHGEAGHYAGTFAAPFLGVPPTGRMAFLRYHEFYRIEEERAVEVQAIWDLPDLMLQAGIWPMGPALGRTGLVPGPATRDGVRPGGDGTAAVTLVGDMLAHLNRSDEGVAAMRLEAFWHPRCSWYGPGGIGTARGIAGFRAQHQIPFLDAMPDRKGLVERGHFFGEGDYAAFTAWPGMEMTLTGGGWLGIAGAGQRITMRSLDFWRVEGGLIRENWVTVDLLDVWAQLGVDVLARMRQLRSG
;
A
#
# COMPACT_ATOMS: atom_id res chain seq x y z
N MET A 1 -3.93 18.57 13.44
CA MET A 1 -4.35 18.07 12.11
C MET A 1 -4.53 16.56 12.19
N LEU A 2 -5.18 15.85 11.25
CA LEU A 2 -5.27 14.37 11.31
C LEU A 2 -3.89 13.70 11.53
N LEU A 3 -2.85 14.35 11.01
CA LEU A 3 -1.44 13.95 11.12
C LEU A 3 -0.86 14.05 12.54
N ASP A 4 -1.54 14.73 13.47
CA ASP A 4 -1.15 14.85 14.88
C ASP A 4 -1.93 13.90 15.78
N LEU A 5 -2.90 13.16 15.24
CA LEU A 5 -3.78 12.29 16.02
C LEU A 5 -3.32 10.84 15.92
N SER A 6 -2.60 10.39 16.95
CA SER A 6 -2.14 9.01 17.09
C SER A 6 -3.10 8.17 17.94
N ASP A 7 -3.35 8.59 19.18
CA ASP A 7 -4.24 7.90 20.13
C ASP A 7 -5.34 8.86 20.63
N HIS A 8 -6.47 8.89 19.93
CA HIS A 8 -7.59 9.79 20.22
C HIS A 8 -8.93 9.06 20.05
N GLY A 9 -9.94 9.50 20.80
CA GLY A 9 -11.29 8.95 20.67
C GLY A 9 -11.89 9.17 19.28
N ALA A 10 -12.72 8.23 18.84
CA ALA A 10 -13.35 8.20 17.52
C ALA A 10 -14.00 9.54 17.09
N ALA A 11 -14.64 10.25 18.02
CA ALA A 11 -15.28 11.55 17.72
C ALA A 11 -14.25 12.63 17.34
N ALA A 12 -13.13 12.73 18.07
CA ALA A 12 -12.08 13.70 17.78
C ALA A 12 -11.36 13.37 16.47
N MET A 13 -11.13 12.08 16.21
CA MET A 13 -10.60 11.62 14.93
C MET A 13 -11.54 11.98 13.78
N ALA A 14 -12.85 11.74 13.91
CA ALA A 14 -13.84 12.08 12.91
C ALA A 14 -13.84 13.58 12.58
N GLU A 15 -13.84 14.44 13.61
CA GLU A 15 -13.78 15.89 13.44
C GLU A 15 -12.52 16.32 12.68
N ALA A 16 -11.36 15.76 13.02
CA ALA A 16 -10.12 16.10 12.35
C ALA A 16 -10.03 15.63 10.89
N VAL A 17 -10.57 14.45 10.58
CA VAL A 17 -10.68 13.97 9.18
C VAL A 17 -11.60 14.90 8.38
N GLN A 18 -12.76 15.26 8.94
CA GLN A 18 -13.71 16.16 8.28
C GLN A 18 -13.19 17.59 8.13
N ALA A 19 -12.34 18.05 9.06
CA ALA A 19 -11.64 19.32 8.93
C ALA A 19 -10.57 19.27 7.82
N LEU A 20 -9.75 18.21 7.82
CA LEU A 20 -8.65 18.04 6.86
C LEU A 20 -9.15 17.85 5.43
N VAL A 21 -10.09 16.92 5.20
CA VAL A 21 -10.52 16.53 3.85
C VAL A 21 -11.74 17.35 3.43
N VAL A 22 -11.63 18.09 2.32
CA VAL A 22 -12.73 18.95 1.86
C VAL A 22 -13.98 18.11 1.49
N PRO A 23 -15.21 18.63 1.66
CA PRO A 23 -16.42 17.79 1.56
C PRO A 23 -16.64 17.11 0.20
N GLN A 24 -16.06 17.64 -0.89
CA GLN A 24 -16.20 17.13 -2.27
C GLN A 24 -14.92 16.49 -2.79
N ALA A 25 -13.89 16.30 -1.94
CA ALA A 25 -12.68 15.61 -2.34
C ALA A 25 -13.01 14.16 -2.72
N PRO A 26 -12.53 13.65 -3.87
CA PRO A 26 -12.59 12.22 -4.13
C PRO A 26 -11.68 11.50 -3.12
N VAL A 27 -12.27 10.62 -2.31
CA VAL A 27 -11.56 9.73 -1.40
C VAL A 27 -11.59 8.32 -2.00
N ARG A 28 -10.46 7.88 -2.54
CA ARG A 28 -10.32 6.59 -3.22
C ARG A 28 -9.74 5.56 -2.25
N LEU A 29 -10.56 4.58 -1.91
CA LEU A 29 -10.23 3.52 -0.96
C LEU A 29 -10.14 2.18 -1.68
N PHE A 30 -9.34 1.29 -1.11
CA PHE A 30 -9.20 -0.09 -1.55
C PHE A 30 -10.55 -0.82 -1.68
N HIS A 31 -10.58 -1.88 -2.50
CA HIS A 31 -11.74 -2.77 -2.59
C HIS A 31 -11.97 -3.48 -1.24
N PRO A 32 -13.22 -3.53 -0.71
CA PRO A 32 -14.49 -3.31 -1.41
C PRO A 32 -15.09 -1.91 -1.27
N ILE A 33 -14.45 -0.99 -0.56
CA ILE A 33 -15.07 0.30 -0.19
C ILE A 33 -15.26 1.19 -1.42
N GLY A 34 -14.24 1.32 -2.27
CA GLY A 34 -14.31 2.12 -3.50
C GLY A 34 -14.14 3.62 -3.25
N THR A 35 -14.83 4.46 -4.03
CA THR A 35 -14.72 5.93 -3.91
C THR A 35 -15.88 6.52 -3.12
N VAL A 36 -15.56 7.42 -2.18
CA VAL A 36 -16.51 8.20 -1.39
C VAL A 36 -16.15 9.69 -1.45
N ASP A 37 -17.07 10.56 -1.03
CA ASP A 37 -16.87 12.01 -1.07
C ASP A 37 -16.50 12.57 0.31
N GLY A 38 -15.37 13.27 0.34
CA GLY A 38 -14.91 14.07 1.45
C GLY A 38 -14.63 13.33 2.76
N GLY A 39 -14.27 14.10 3.79
CA GLY A 39 -13.93 13.54 5.10
C GLY A 39 -15.10 12.84 5.78
N ALA A 40 -16.33 13.28 5.53
CA ALA A 40 -17.53 12.64 6.08
C ALA A 40 -17.73 11.24 5.49
N GLY A 41 -17.63 11.09 4.16
CA GLY A 41 -17.71 9.79 3.50
C GLY A 41 -16.57 8.86 3.91
N PHE A 42 -15.36 9.39 4.09
CA PHE A 42 -14.23 8.59 4.58
C PHE A 42 -14.50 8.04 5.99
N VAL A 43 -15.04 8.87 6.89
CA VAL A 43 -15.41 8.45 8.24
C VAL A 43 -16.52 7.40 8.19
N GLU A 44 -17.60 7.64 7.46
CA GLU A 44 -18.74 6.73 7.40
C GLU A 44 -18.37 5.36 6.82
N ALA A 45 -17.60 5.33 5.72
CA ALA A 45 -17.36 4.12 4.96
C ALA A 45 -16.19 3.27 5.47
N ALA A 46 -15.18 3.89 6.11
CA ALA A 46 -13.94 3.20 6.49
C ALA A 46 -13.58 3.33 7.97
N LEU A 47 -13.35 4.56 8.45
CA LEU A 47 -12.81 4.79 9.79
C LEU A 47 -13.84 4.47 10.89
N GLY A 48 -15.11 4.84 10.70
CA GLY A 48 -16.20 4.50 11.61
C GLY A 48 -16.35 2.99 11.82
N PRO A 49 -16.48 2.19 10.75
CA PRO A 49 -16.45 0.74 10.85
C PRO A 49 -15.17 0.18 11.50
N LEU A 50 -14.00 0.79 11.24
CA LEU A 50 -12.75 0.40 11.90
C LEU A 50 -12.79 0.67 13.41
N TRP A 51 -13.27 1.83 13.85
CA TRP A 51 -13.44 2.16 15.27
C TRP A 51 -14.45 1.24 15.97
N GLN A 52 -15.49 0.78 15.28
CA GLN A 52 -16.39 -0.23 15.82
C GLN A 52 -15.70 -1.59 15.96
N ALA A 53 -14.89 -1.98 14.97
CA ALA A 53 -14.14 -3.23 14.98
C ALA A 53 -13.01 -3.25 16.01
N MET A 54 -12.38 -2.10 16.25
CA MET A 54 -11.28 -1.89 17.19
C MET A 54 -11.54 -0.63 18.03
N PRO A 55 -12.30 -0.73 19.15
CA PRO A 55 -12.73 0.42 19.95
C PRO A 55 -11.61 1.22 20.60
N ASP A 56 -10.42 0.61 20.75
CA ASP A 56 -9.19 1.15 21.32
C ASP A 56 -8.11 1.37 20.25
N VAL A 57 -8.50 1.53 18.97
CA VAL A 57 -7.54 1.65 17.88
C VAL A 57 -6.76 2.95 17.94
N GLU A 58 -5.44 2.81 17.88
CA GLU A 58 -4.49 3.89 17.69
C GLU A 58 -3.96 3.86 16.25
N ARG A 59 -3.73 5.05 15.69
CA ARG A 59 -3.05 5.23 14.40
C ARG A 59 -1.56 5.46 14.67
N ARG A 60 -0.73 4.50 14.28
CA ARG A 60 0.73 4.54 14.40
C ARG A 60 1.34 4.86 13.05
N VAL A 61 1.85 6.08 12.91
CA VAL A 61 2.60 6.51 11.71
C VAL A 61 4.04 6.02 11.82
N ASP A 62 4.51 5.31 10.80
CA ASP A 62 5.89 4.85 10.69
C ASP A 62 6.69 5.70 9.68
N ILE A 63 6.02 6.19 8.63
CA ILE A 63 6.57 7.03 7.58
C ILE A 63 5.60 8.18 7.28
N SER A 64 6.09 9.40 7.19
CA SER A 64 5.35 10.60 6.79
C SER A 64 6.25 11.44 5.87
N VAL A 65 5.86 11.57 4.61
CA VAL A 65 6.61 12.28 3.57
C VAL A 65 5.71 13.34 2.96
N ARG A 66 6.19 14.58 2.89
CA ARG A 66 5.51 15.67 2.15
C ARG A 66 6.41 16.17 1.02
N GLY A 67 5.85 16.38 -0.16
CA GLY A 67 6.62 16.90 -1.29
C GLY A 67 5.76 17.33 -2.45
N THR A 68 6.39 17.95 -3.44
CA THR A 68 5.75 18.35 -4.69
C THR A 68 6.10 17.35 -5.78
N ASP A 69 5.09 16.86 -6.50
CA ASP A 69 5.28 15.90 -7.58
C ASP A 69 5.72 16.58 -8.90
N GLY A 70 5.96 15.76 -9.93
CA GLY A 70 6.29 16.23 -11.28
C GLY A 70 5.19 17.04 -11.99
N HIS A 71 3.97 17.09 -11.44
CA HIS A 71 2.85 17.87 -11.93
C HIS A 71 2.69 19.21 -11.18
N GLY A 72 3.56 19.51 -10.22
CA GLY A 72 3.48 20.70 -9.39
C GLY A 72 2.42 20.60 -8.27
N GLN A 73 1.94 19.40 -7.97
CA GLN A 73 0.95 19.16 -6.92
C GLN A 73 1.65 18.80 -5.62
N VAL A 74 1.18 19.37 -4.51
CA VAL A 74 1.69 19.02 -3.18
C VAL A 74 0.95 17.78 -2.69
N TRP A 75 1.72 16.77 -2.27
CA TRP A 75 1.22 15.54 -1.70
C TRP A 75 1.81 15.30 -0.32
N HIS A 76 1.03 14.66 0.53
CA HIS A 76 1.45 14.11 1.81
C HIS A 76 1.13 12.62 1.82
N GLY A 77 2.15 11.77 1.89
CA GLY A 77 2.00 10.33 2.03
C GLY A 77 2.35 9.87 3.44
N GLU A 78 1.52 9.00 4.01
CA GLU A 78 1.79 8.33 5.28
C GLU A 78 1.65 6.81 5.15
N ALA A 79 2.56 6.08 5.78
CA ALA A 79 2.47 4.65 5.98
C ALA A 79 2.55 4.31 7.46
N GLY A 80 1.83 3.26 7.85
CA GLY A 80 1.81 2.83 9.24
C GLY A 80 0.80 1.74 9.50
N HIS A 81 0.32 1.70 10.74
CA HIS A 81 -0.61 0.70 11.22
C HIS A 81 -1.73 1.33 12.05
N TYR A 82 -2.96 0.89 11.84
CA TYR A 82 -4.01 0.97 12.85
C TYR A 82 -3.86 -0.23 13.77
N ALA A 83 -3.60 0.01 15.06
CA ALA A 83 -3.34 -1.03 16.05
C ALA A 83 -4.38 -0.98 17.16
N GLY A 84 -5.00 -2.12 17.49
CA GLY A 84 -6.02 -2.17 18.52
C GLY A 84 -6.53 -3.58 18.78
N THR A 85 -7.42 -3.72 19.76
CA THR A 85 -8.10 -4.97 20.07
C THR A 85 -9.17 -5.24 19.03
N PHE A 86 -9.01 -6.28 18.21
CA PHE A 86 -9.97 -6.64 17.16
C PHE A 86 -11.20 -7.34 17.76
N ALA A 87 -12.18 -6.53 18.18
CA ALA A 87 -13.31 -6.90 19.02
C ALA A 87 -14.62 -7.15 18.26
N ALA A 88 -14.81 -6.53 17.08
CA ALA A 88 -15.97 -6.77 16.23
C ALA A 88 -15.56 -6.96 14.76
N PRO A 89 -16.41 -7.56 13.90
CA PRO A 89 -16.04 -7.80 12.51
C PRO A 89 -15.73 -6.51 11.74
N PHE A 90 -14.70 -6.54 10.90
CA PHE A 90 -14.36 -5.45 9.97
C PHE A 90 -14.44 -5.94 8.54
N LEU A 91 -15.32 -5.36 7.72
CA LEU A 91 -15.54 -5.75 6.31
C LEU A 91 -15.75 -7.28 6.13
N GLY A 92 -16.38 -7.91 7.12
CA GLY A 92 -16.65 -9.35 7.16
C GLY A 92 -15.53 -10.22 7.76
N VAL A 93 -14.32 -9.69 7.96
CA VAL A 93 -13.23 -10.37 8.67
C VAL A 93 -13.66 -10.58 10.12
N PRO A 94 -13.62 -11.81 10.66
CA PRO A 94 -14.08 -12.08 12.02
C PRO A 94 -13.10 -11.52 13.06
N PRO A 95 -13.60 -11.02 14.20
CA PRO A 95 -12.75 -10.53 15.27
C PRO A 95 -11.98 -11.68 15.92
N THR A 96 -10.79 -11.38 16.44
CA THR A 96 -9.95 -12.35 17.15
C THR A 96 -10.01 -12.19 18.66
N GLY A 97 -10.51 -11.06 19.16
CA GLY A 97 -10.42 -10.66 20.56
C GLY A 97 -8.98 -10.40 21.03
N ARG A 98 -8.04 -10.24 20.09
CA ARG A 98 -6.60 -10.01 20.35
C ARG A 98 -6.16 -8.73 19.66
N MET A 99 -4.96 -8.27 20.00
CA MET A 99 -4.32 -7.16 19.29
C MET A 99 -4.13 -7.53 17.80
N ALA A 100 -4.53 -6.61 16.93
CA ALA A 100 -4.33 -6.67 15.49
C ALA A 100 -3.61 -5.41 15.00
N PHE A 101 -2.95 -5.53 13.85
CA PHE A 101 -2.26 -4.43 13.17
C PHE A 101 -2.75 -4.35 11.73
N LEU A 102 -3.63 -3.41 11.42
CA LEU A 102 -4.06 -3.15 10.04
C LEU A 102 -3.11 -2.15 9.41
N ARG A 103 -2.24 -2.64 8.52
CA ARG A 103 -1.31 -1.78 7.78
C ARG A 103 -2.05 -0.90 6.78
N TYR A 104 -1.63 0.35 6.65
CA TYR A 104 -2.16 1.29 5.68
C TYR A 104 -1.04 2.05 4.97
N HIS A 105 -1.28 2.40 3.71
CA HIS A 105 -0.67 3.56 3.05
C HIS A 105 -1.79 4.53 2.65
N GLU A 106 -1.62 5.81 2.97
CA GLU A 106 -2.61 6.87 2.75
C GLU A 106 -1.90 8.09 2.15
N PHE A 107 -2.41 8.60 1.04
CA PHE A 107 -1.86 9.75 0.33
C PHE A 107 -2.92 10.84 0.19
N TYR A 108 -2.53 12.07 0.49
CA TYR A 108 -3.40 13.24 0.50
C TYR A 108 -2.82 14.28 -0.45
N ARG A 109 -3.59 14.71 -1.45
CA ARG A 109 -3.24 15.87 -2.28
C ARG A 109 -3.66 17.12 -1.54
N ILE A 110 -2.72 18.02 -1.29
CA ILE A 110 -2.90 19.17 -0.40
C ILE A 110 -3.02 20.47 -1.19
N GLU A 111 -4.08 21.23 -0.90
CA GLU A 111 -4.26 22.63 -1.32
C GLU A 111 -4.72 23.43 -0.09
N GLU A 112 -4.10 24.59 0.15
CA GLU A 112 -4.45 25.47 1.29
C GLU A 112 -4.51 24.73 2.65
N GLU A 113 -3.53 23.84 2.89
CA GLU A 113 -3.44 22.98 4.10
C GLU A 113 -4.62 22.01 4.31
N ARG A 114 -5.43 21.77 3.27
CA ARG A 114 -6.52 20.79 3.27
C ARG A 114 -6.32 19.75 2.19
N ALA A 115 -6.81 18.54 2.44
CA ALA A 115 -6.80 17.46 1.48
C ALA A 115 -7.96 17.61 0.48
N VAL A 116 -7.61 17.77 -0.79
CA VAL A 116 -8.53 17.89 -1.93
C VAL A 116 -8.67 16.61 -2.73
N GLU A 117 -7.89 15.58 -2.40
CA GLU A 117 -8.01 14.20 -2.89
C GLU A 117 -7.32 13.26 -1.90
N VAL A 118 -7.83 12.04 -1.77
CA VAL A 118 -7.21 10.97 -0.98
C VAL A 118 -7.10 9.69 -1.81
N GLN A 119 -5.96 9.01 -1.72
CA GLN A 119 -5.74 7.68 -2.26
C GLN A 119 -5.20 6.79 -1.14
N ALA A 120 -5.89 5.69 -0.81
CA ALA A 120 -5.56 4.91 0.36
C ALA A 120 -5.82 3.41 0.18
N ILE A 121 -4.83 2.61 0.58
CA ILE A 121 -4.92 1.15 0.63
C ILE A 121 -4.65 0.68 2.05
N TRP A 122 -5.59 -0.08 2.60
CA TRP A 122 -5.41 -0.82 3.84
C TRP A 122 -5.26 -2.31 3.52
N ASP A 123 -4.30 -2.97 4.16
CA ASP A 123 -3.92 -4.35 3.87
C ASP A 123 -4.90 -5.34 4.52
N LEU A 124 -6.14 -5.34 4.04
CA LEU A 124 -7.18 -6.26 4.48
C LEU A 124 -6.77 -7.74 4.34
N PRO A 125 -6.03 -8.15 3.28
CA PRO A 125 -5.45 -9.50 3.23
C PRO A 125 -4.57 -9.85 4.43
N ASP A 126 -3.74 -8.93 4.95
CA ASP A 126 -2.96 -9.21 6.15
C ASP A 126 -3.84 -9.36 7.40
N LEU A 127 -4.90 -8.55 7.54
CA LEU A 127 -5.87 -8.72 8.62
C LEU A 127 -6.60 -10.08 8.56
N MET A 128 -6.91 -10.57 7.35
CA MET A 128 -7.45 -11.93 7.14
C MET A 128 -6.50 -13.01 7.65
N LEU A 129 -5.19 -12.87 7.40
CA LEU A 129 -4.16 -13.78 7.92
C LEU A 129 -4.09 -13.73 9.44
N GLN A 130 -4.11 -12.54 10.05
CA GLN A 130 -4.13 -12.37 11.51
C GLN A 130 -5.37 -13.01 12.15
N ALA A 131 -6.51 -12.97 11.45
CA ALA A 131 -7.75 -13.62 11.87
C ALA A 131 -7.78 -15.15 11.61
N GLY A 132 -6.71 -15.72 11.04
CA GLY A 132 -6.62 -17.15 10.76
C GLY A 132 -7.58 -17.61 9.66
N ILE A 133 -8.02 -16.70 8.78
CA ILE A 133 -8.98 -16.99 7.72
C ILE A 133 -8.46 -16.52 6.37
N TRP A 134 -7.95 -17.46 5.57
CA TRP A 134 -7.31 -17.12 4.30
C TRP A 134 -8.12 -17.65 3.10
N PRO A 135 -8.81 -16.77 2.35
CA PRO A 135 -9.64 -17.16 1.21
C PRO A 135 -8.90 -17.28 -0.13
N MET A 136 -7.61 -16.94 -0.21
CA MET A 136 -6.83 -16.83 -1.45
C MET A 136 -5.70 -17.89 -1.54
N GLY A 137 -4.91 -17.89 -2.61
CA GLY A 137 -3.74 -18.77 -2.73
C GLY A 137 -2.63 -18.41 -1.74
N PRO A 138 -1.74 -19.37 -1.38
CA PRO A 138 -0.67 -19.13 -0.41
C PRO A 138 0.35 -18.12 -0.94
N ALA A 139 0.87 -17.28 -0.05
CA ALA A 139 1.95 -16.33 -0.36
C ALA A 139 3.29 -17.04 -0.57
N LEU A 140 4.12 -16.50 -1.47
CA LEU A 140 5.50 -16.96 -1.68
C LEU A 140 6.51 -16.27 -0.74
N GLY A 141 6.24 -15.02 -0.37
CA GLY A 141 7.01 -14.26 0.62
C GLY A 141 6.51 -14.48 2.05
N ARG A 142 7.26 -13.97 3.02
CA ARG A 142 6.88 -14.06 4.45
C ARG A 142 5.84 -13.00 4.81
N THR A 143 4.67 -13.41 5.27
CA THR A 143 3.64 -12.50 5.81
C THR A 143 3.86 -12.18 7.29
N GLY A 144 3.20 -11.17 7.85
CA GLY A 144 3.32 -10.77 9.25
C GLY A 144 4.01 -9.41 9.42
N LEU A 145 4.84 -9.26 10.47
CA LEU A 145 5.42 -7.97 10.87
C LEU A 145 6.15 -7.25 9.71
N VAL A 146 5.63 -6.08 9.34
CA VAL A 146 6.31 -5.08 8.51
C VAL A 146 6.76 -3.96 9.45
N PRO A 147 8.07 -3.81 9.71
CA PRO A 147 8.55 -2.76 10.60
C PRO A 147 8.54 -1.40 9.91
N GLY A 148 8.46 -0.32 10.68
CA GLY A 148 8.87 1.01 10.21
C GLY A 148 10.37 1.06 9.87
N PRO A 149 10.86 2.22 9.38
CA PRO A 149 12.24 2.37 8.94
C PRO A 149 13.27 2.01 10.01
N ALA A 150 14.32 1.29 9.63
CA ALA A 150 15.36 0.85 10.57
C ALA A 150 16.07 2.01 11.30
N THR A 151 16.08 3.19 10.70
CA THR A 151 16.64 4.45 11.22
C THR A 151 15.74 5.16 12.22
N ARG A 152 14.43 4.83 12.25
CA ARG A 152 13.41 5.46 13.10
C ARG A 152 13.23 6.97 12.87
N ASP A 153 13.60 7.46 11.70
CA ASP A 153 13.45 8.87 11.28
C ASP A 153 12.30 9.07 10.28
N GLY A 154 11.55 8.03 9.93
CA GLY A 154 10.50 8.08 8.91
C GLY A 154 9.32 9.00 9.22
N VAL A 155 9.04 9.27 10.50
CA VAL A 155 7.91 10.15 10.89
C VAL A 155 8.24 11.63 10.70
N ARG A 156 9.53 11.99 10.71
CA ARG A 156 10.00 13.36 10.54
C ARG A 156 11.29 13.36 9.70
N PRO A 157 11.18 12.96 8.42
CA PRO A 157 12.35 12.97 7.54
C PRO A 157 12.89 14.39 7.44
N GLY A 158 14.21 14.53 7.53
CA GLY A 158 14.87 15.83 7.47
C GLY A 158 15.47 16.09 6.10
N GLY A 159 15.18 17.26 5.52
CA GLY A 159 15.89 17.77 4.35
C GLY A 159 15.22 17.52 3.00
N ASP A 160 15.96 17.81 1.93
CA ASP A 160 15.49 17.69 0.55
C ASP A 160 15.43 16.22 0.09
N GLY A 161 14.31 15.83 -0.54
CA GLY A 161 14.07 14.49 -1.08
C GLY A 161 14.59 14.24 -2.48
N THR A 162 15.14 15.25 -3.17
CA THR A 162 15.48 15.18 -4.60
C THR A 162 16.38 13.99 -4.94
N ALA A 163 17.41 13.71 -4.14
CA ALA A 163 18.31 12.58 -4.39
C ALA A 163 17.61 11.21 -4.29
N ALA A 164 16.72 11.04 -3.32
CA ALA A 164 15.95 9.81 -3.15
C ALA A 164 14.96 9.61 -4.30
N VAL A 165 14.26 10.68 -4.70
CA VAL A 165 13.34 10.70 -5.84
C VAL A 165 14.09 10.34 -7.13
N THR A 166 15.23 10.98 -7.42
CA THR A 166 16.01 10.68 -8.63
C THR A 166 16.46 9.22 -8.65
N LEU A 167 17.04 8.70 -7.57
CA LEU A 167 17.53 7.32 -7.51
C LEU A 167 16.41 6.31 -7.75
N VAL A 168 15.27 6.48 -7.09
CA VAL A 168 14.12 5.58 -7.22
C VAL A 168 13.46 5.73 -8.60
N GLY A 169 13.39 6.93 -9.15
CA GLY A 169 12.91 7.18 -10.51
C GLY A 169 13.74 6.47 -11.57
N ASP A 170 15.07 6.59 -11.49
CA ASP A 170 16.01 5.89 -12.38
C ASP A 170 15.87 4.36 -12.25
N MET A 171 15.71 3.88 -11.02
CA MET A 171 15.47 2.47 -10.74
C MET A 171 14.17 1.97 -11.40
N LEU A 172 13.06 2.71 -11.27
CA LEU A 172 11.79 2.36 -11.89
C LEU A 172 11.87 2.36 -13.42
N ALA A 173 12.58 3.33 -14.00
CA ALA A 173 12.84 3.38 -15.44
C ALA A 173 13.58 2.14 -15.93
N HIS A 174 14.56 1.64 -15.17
CA HIS A 174 15.26 0.40 -15.48
C HIS A 174 14.41 -0.86 -15.21
N LEU A 175 13.60 -0.90 -14.15
CA LEU A 175 12.67 -2.01 -13.92
C LEU A 175 11.69 -2.21 -15.07
N ASN A 176 11.24 -1.12 -15.72
CA ASN A 176 10.33 -1.17 -16.87
C ASN A 176 10.94 -1.83 -18.12
N ARG A 177 12.26 -2.09 -18.13
CA ARG A 177 12.97 -2.78 -19.20
C ARG A 177 13.10 -4.28 -18.93
N SER A 178 12.17 -4.85 -18.18
CA SER A 178 12.21 -6.26 -17.80
C SER A 178 12.07 -7.22 -18.99
N ASP A 179 11.44 -6.77 -20.06
CA ASP A 179 11.32 -7.44 -21.36
C ASP A 179 12.68 -7.57 -22.10
N GLU A 180 13.61 -6.64 -21.86
CA GLU A 180 15.01 -6.72 -22.31
C GLU A 180 15.88 -7.67 -21.44
N GLY A 181 15.28 -8.26 -20.40
CA GLY A 181 15.91 -9.24 -19.53
C GLY A 181 16.53 -8.64 -18.26
N VAL A 182 16.99 -9.53 -17.38
CA VAL A 182 17.40 -9.20 -16.01
C VAL A 182 18.52 -8.17 -15.92
N ALA A 183 19.50 -8.25 -16.83
CA ALA A 183 20.62 -7.32 -16.84
C ALA A 183 20.19 -5.87 -17.14
N ALA A 184 19.15 -5.67 -17.94
CA ALA A 184 18.64 -4.33 -18.28
C ALA A 184 18.03 -3.61 -17.07
N MET A 185 17.53 -4.36 -16.08
CA MET A 185 16.99 -3.82 -14.82
C MET A 185 18.06 -3.31 -13.86
N ARG A 186 19.33 -3.69 -14.03
CA ARG A 186 20.50 -3.21 -13.24
C ARG A 186 20.24 -3.16 -11.73
N LEU A 187 19.63 -4.21 -11.17
CA LEU A 187 19.16 -4.20 -9.78
C LEU A 187 20.26 -3.85 -8.77
N GLU A 188 21.47 -4.38 -8.97
CA GLU A 188 22.63 -4.15 -8.10
C GLU A 188 23.16 -2.70 -8.13
N ALA A 189 22.80 -1.91 -9.14
CA ALA A 189 23.17 -0.49 -9.22
C ALA A 189 22.27 0.40 -8.36
N PHE A 190 21.06 -0.07 -8.03
CA PHE A 190 20.04 0.71 -7.32
C PHE A 190 19.72 0.17 -5.94
N TRP A 191 19.75 -1.16 -5.76
CA TRP A 191 19.31 -1.80 -4.53
C TRP A 191 20.49 -2.19 -3.67
N HIS A 192 20.39 -1.87 -2.39
CA HIS A 192 21.36 -2.33 -1.41
C HIS A 192 21.36 -3.87 -1.35
N PRO A 193 22.51 -4.57 -1.30
CA PRO A 193 22.56 -6.05 -1.31
C PRO A 193 21.74 -6.70 -0.18
N ARG A 194 21.62 -5.98 0.95
CA ARG A 194 20.81 -6.37 2.12
C ARG A 194 19.43 -5.70 2.18
N CYS A 195 18.89 -5.17 1.09
CA CYS A 195 17.62 -4.44 1.09
C CYS A 195 16.46 -5.28 1.66
N SER A 196 15.41 -4.61 2.14
CA SER A 196 14.13 -5.25 2.46
C SER A 196 13.06 -4.75 1.50
N TRP A 197 12.20 -5.65 1.05
CA TRP A 197 11.00 -5.34 0.30
C TRP A 197 9.80 -5.88 1.08
N TYR A 198 8.91 -4.99 1.53
CA TYR A 198 7.77 -5.30 2.38
C TYR A 198 6.47 -5.20 1.58
N GLY A 199 6.03 -6.32 1.01
CA GLY A 199 4.78 -6.40 0.25
C GLY A 199 3.54 -6.64 1.12
N PRO A 200 2.35 -6.56 0.50
CA PRO A 200 1.10 -6.81 1.20
C PRO A 200 0.85 -8.26 1.57
N GLY A 201 -0.12 -8.47 2.46
CA GLY A 201 -0.67 -9.79 2.77
C GLY A 201 -1.06 -10.51 1.47
N GLY A 202 -0.55 -11.72 1.27
CA GLY A 202 -0.72 -12.49 0.03
C GLY A 202 0.49 -12.48 -0.89
N ILE A 203 1.30 -11.41 -0.91
CA ILE A 203 2.62 -11.44 -1.58
C ILE A 203 3.72 -11.74 -0.56
N GLY A 204 3.75 -10.97 0.54
CA GLY A 204 4.72 -11.12 1.64
C GLY A 204 5.99 -10.28 1.49
N THR A 205 6.89 -10.44 2.45
CA THR A 205 8.17 -9.73 2.59
C THR A 205 9.32 -10.55 2.01
N ALA A 206 10.29 -9.85 1.42
CA ALA A 206 11.50 -10.40 0.85
C ALA A 206 12.76 -9.68 1.36
N ARG A 207 13.88 -10.41 1.37
CA ARG A 207 15.19 -9.89 1.80
C ARG A 207 16.25 -10.05 0.70
N GLY A 208 16.93 -8.95 0.42
CA GLY A 208 17.94 -8.86 -0.64
C GLY A 208 17.34 -9.02 -2.03
N ILE A 209 18.18 -8.77 -3.04
CA ILE A 209 17.78 -8.87 -4.45
C ILE A 209 17.30 -10.29 -4.77
N ALA A 210 18.00 -11.32 -4.31
CA ALA A 210 17.64 -12.71 -4.57
C ALA A 210 16.24 -13.08 -4.02
N GLY A 211 15.94 -12.68 -2.78
CA GLY A 211 14.62 -12.91 -2.18
C GLY A 211 13.52 -12.17 -2.94
N PHE A 212 13.73 -10.88 -3.22
CA PHE A 212 12.79 -10.06 -3.98
C PHE A 212 12.47 -10.69 -5.35
N ARG A 213 13.50 -11.14 -6.06
CA ARG A 213 13.35 -11.80 -7.35
C ARG A 213 12.54 -13.07 -7.25
N ALA A 214 12.89 -13.96 -6.33
CA ALA A 214 12.26 -15.28 -6.21
C ALA A 214 10.81 -15.22 -5.72
N GLN A 215 10.50 -14.30 -4.80
CA GLN A 215 9.23 -14.29 -4.08
C GLN A 215 8.21 -13.32 -4.67
N HIS A 216 8.65 -12.30 -5.40
CA HIS A 216 7.78 -11.29 -5.98
C HIS A 216 8.02 -11.11 -7.48
N GLN A 217 9.20 -10.66 -7.90
CA GLN A 217 9.40 -10.18 -9.27
C GLN A 217 9.23 -11.26 -10.34
N ILE A 218 9.88 -12.42 -10.19
CA ILE A 218 9.79 -13.51 -11.16
C ILE A 218 8.35 -14.03 -11.24
N PRO A 219 7.68 -14.41 -10.12
CA PRO A 219 6.27 -14.81 -10.17
C PRO A 219 5.34 -13.78 -10.82
N PHE A 220 5.57 -12.49 -10.55
CA PHE A 220 4.77 -11.40 -11.12
C PHE A 220 4.98 -11.30 -12.65
N LEU A 221 6.23 -11.32 -13.11
CA LEU A 221 6.57 -11.22 -14.53
C LEU A 221 6.19 -12.47 -15.32
N ASP A 222 6.28 -13.66 -14.73
CA ASP A 222 5.85 -14.91 -15.37
C ASP A 222 4.34 -14.90 -15.62
N ALA A 223 3.56 -14.33 -14.70
CA ALA A 223 2.10 -14.23 -14.84
C ALA A 223 1.67 -13.08 -15.77
N MET A 224 2.40 -11.96 -15.74
CA MET A 224 2.04 -10.69 -16.38
C MET A 224 3.27 -10.07 -17.08
N PRO A 225 3.80 -10.70 -18.15
CA PRO A 225 5.04 -10.27 -18.79
C PRO A 225 4.91 -8.95 -19.54
N ASP A 226 3.69 -8.56 -19.93
CA ASP A 226 3.36 -7.31 -20.63
C ASP A 226 3.11 -6.13 -19.68
N ARG A 227 3.50 -6.24 -18.40
CA ARG A 227 3.24 -5.19 -17.42
C ARG A 227 3.76 -3.84 -17.90
N LYS A 228 2.94 -2.81 -17.71
CA LYS A 228 3.28 -1.44 -18.05
C LYS A 228 2.87 -0.49 -16.93
N GLY A 229 3.81 0.36 -16.53
CA GLY A 229 3.51 1.48 -15.63
C GLY A 229 2.73 2.59 -16.34
N LEU A 230 1.70 3.10 -15.67
CA LEU A 230 0.90 4.26 -16.07
C LEU A 230 1.47 5.50 -15.39
N VAL A 231 2.68 5.88 -15.78
CA VAL A 231 3.47 6.94 -15.13
C VAL A 231 2.73 8.28 -15.11
N GLU A 232 1.93 8.56 -16.15
CA GLU A 232 1.14 9.79 -16.25
C GLU A 232 0.01 9.91 -15.22
N ARG A 233 -0.30 8.82 -14.51
CA ARG A 233 -1.31 8.75 -13.45
C ARG A 233 -0.68 8.64 -12.06
N GLY A 234 0.64 8.66 -11.99
CA GLY A 234 1.39 8.51 -10.77
C GLY A 234 1.91 9.84 -10.23
N HIS A 235 1.90 9.96 -8.91
CA HIS A 235 2.39 11.11 -8.18
C HIS A 235 3.62 10.67 -7.41
N PHE A 236 4.77 11.26 -7.73
CA PHE A 236 6.06 10.84 -7.23
C PHE A 236 6.80 12.03 -6.61
N PHE A 237 7.15 11.93 -5.34
CA PHE A 237 7.72 13.00 -4.53
C PHE A 237 8.57 12.42 -3.39
N GLY A 238 9.26 13.26 -2.62
CA GLY A 238 10.12 12.78 -1.55
C GLY A 238 10.53 13.87 -0.57
N GLU A 239 11.07 13.43 0.57
CA GLU A 239 11.55 14.26 1.66
C GLU A 239 12.71 13.53 2.36
N GLY A 240 13.83 14.21 2.58
CA GLY A 240 15.06 13.61 3.09
C GLY A 240 15.50 12.36 2.31
N ASP A 241 15.76 11.26 3.03
CA ASP A 241 16.16 9.97 2.43
C ASP A 241 14.97 9.15 1.89
N TYR A 242 13.77 9.71 1.84
CA TYR A 242 12.55 9.00 1.48
C TYR A 242 11.96 9.46 0.15
N ALA A 243 11.46 8.50 -0.61
CA ALA A 243 10.62 8.73 -1.78
C ALA A 243 9.27 8.06 -1.59
N ALA A 244 8.23 8.64 -2.16
CA ALA A 244 6.86 8.16 -2.05
C ALA A 244 6.19 8.20 -3.43
N PHE A 245 5.36 7.20 -3.71
CA PHE A 245 4.62 7.07 -4.97
C PHE A 245 3.19 6.63 -4.69
N THR A 246 2.24 7.29 -5.34
CA THR A 246 0.84 6.83 -5.40
C THR A 246 0.33 6.89 -6.82
N ALA A 247 -0.46 5.89 -7.23
CA ALA A 247 -1.12 5.90 -8.52
C ALA A 247 -2.39 5.04 -8.50
N TRP A 248 -3.44 5.54 -9.17
CA TRP A 248 -4.79 4.98 -9.08
C TRP A 248 -5.52 4.92 -10.43
N PRO A 249 -5.33 3.87 -11.26
CA PRO A 249 -4.33 2.80 -11.15
C PRO A 249 -2.94 3.26 -11.59
N GLY A 250 -1.89 2.58 -11.11
CA GLY A 250 -0.50 2.83 -11.48
C GLY A 250 0.07 1.90 -12.54
N MET A 251 -0.62 0.80 -12.85
CA MET A 251 -0.14 -0.15 -13.84
C MET A 251 -1.29 -0.84 -14.57
N GLU A 252 -0.99 -1.37 -15.75
CA GLU A 252 -1.86 -2.23 -16.56
C GLU A 252 -1.09 -3.42 -17.13
N MET A 253 -1.77 -4.56 -17.28
CA MET A 253 -1.18 -5.81 -17.72
C MET A 253 -2.25 -6.82 -18.15
N THR A 254 -1.82 -7.91 -18.79
CA THR A 254 -2.66 -9.05 -19.14
C THR A 254 -2.20 -10.29 -18.38
N LEU A 255 -3.11 -10.90 -17.62
CA LEU A 255 -2.84 -12.12 -16.87
C LEU A 255 -2.82 -13.34 -17.81
N THR A 256 -1.70 -13.53 -18.49
CA THR A 256 -1.51 -14.60 -19.51
C THR A 256 -0.86 -15.85 -18.93
N GLY A 257 0.09 -15.68 -17.99
CA GLY A 257 0.66 -16.77 -17.21
C GLY A 257 -0.14 -17.05 -15.94
N GLY A 258 0.13 -18.19 -15.31
CA GLY A 258 -0.48 -18.59 -14.04
C GLY A 258 0.52 -18.61 -12.87
N GLY A 259 0.01 -18.93 -11.68
CA GLY A 259 0.81 -19.18 -10.48
C GLY A 259 1.01 -17.97 -9.57
N TRP A 260 0.96 -16.74 -10.09
CA TRP A 260 0.99 -15.54 -9.26
C TRP A 260 -0.25 -15.51 -8.35
N LEU A 261 -0.03 -15.51 -7.03
CA LEU A 261 -1.06 -15.66 -5.99
C LEU A 261 -1.93 -16.94 -6.11
N GLY A 262 -1.44 -17.95 -6.84
CA GLY A 262 -2.21 -19.15 -7.17
C GLY A 262 -3.31 -18.91 -8.22
N ILE A 263 -3.27 -17.79 -8.95
CA ILE A 263 -4.23 -17.44 -9.98
C ILE A 263 -3.85 -18.14 -11.30
N ALA A 264 -4.82 -18.69 -12.01
CA ALA A 264 -4.61 -19.23 -13.35
C ALA A 264 -4.49 -18.12 -14.40
N GLY A 265 -3.75 -18.37 -15.48
CA GLY A 265 -3.73 -17.47 -16.63
C GLY A 265 -5.12 -17.37 -17.26
N ALA A 266 -5.74 -16.19 -17.20
CA ALA A 266 -7.10 -15.95 -17.66
C ALA A 266 -7.15 -15.24 -19.03
N GLY A 267 -6.00 -14.77 -19.54
CA GLY A 267 -5.93 -13.93 -20.73
C GLY A 267 -6.61 -12.56 -20.56
N GLN A 268 -6.93 -12.19 -19.32
CA GLN A 268 -7.70 -10.98 -19.02
C GLN A 268 -6.78 -9.80 -18.73
N ARG A 269 -7.11 -8.65 -19.33
CA ARG A 269 -6.48 -7.37 -19.00
C ARG A 269 -6.98 -6.87 -17.65
N ILE A 270 -6.07 -6.47 -16.78
CA ILE A 270 -6.34 -5.91 -15.47
C ILE A 270 -5.53 -4.63 -15.26
N THR A 271 -5.94 -3.86 -14.25
CA THR A 271 -5.19 -2.69 -13.76
C THR A 271 -4.83 -2.89 -12.30
N MET A 272 -3.82 -2.16 -11.81
CA MET A 272 -3.35 -2.30 -10.44
C MET A 272 -3.16 -0.94 -9.78
N ARG A 273 -3.73 -0.80 -8.57
CA ARG A 273 -3.48 0.33 -7.66
C ARG A 273 -2.32 -0.05 -6.75
N SER A 274 -1.29 0.79 -6.69
CA SER A 274 -0.11 0.56 -5.85
C SER A 274 0.35 1.87 -5.21
N LEU A 275 0.64 1.78 -3.92
CA LEU A 275 1.12 2.88 -3.09
C LEU A 275 2.41 2.40 -2.43
N ASP A 276 3.46 3.19 -2.55
CA ASP A 276 4.81 2.76 -2.23
C ASP A 276 5.59 3.86 -1.50
N PHE A 277 6.44 3.43 -0.57
CA PHE A 277 7.47 4.26 0.05
C PHE A 277 8.83 3.56 -0.08
N TRP A 278 9.89 4.34 -0.25
CA TRP A 278 11.27 3.88 -0.27
C TRP A 278 12.10 4.68 0.71
N ARG A 279 13.13 4.03 1.28
CA ARG A 279 14.23 4.70 1.99
C ARG A 279 15.55 4.42 1.29
N VAL A 280 16.33 5.47 1.09
CA VAL A 280 17.67 5.43 0.50
C VAL A 280 18.72 5.49 1.60
N GLU A 281 19.85 4.82 1.39
CA GLU A 281 20.99 4.79 2.29
C GLU A 281 22.27 4.66 1.46
N GLY A 282 23.16 5.64 1.56
CA GLY A 282 24.45 5.60 0.84
C GLY A 282 24.30 5.49 -0.68
N GLY A 283 23.28 6.13 -1.25
CA GLY A 283 23.01 6.11 -2.70
C GLY A 283 22.36 4.81 -3.21
N LEU A 284 21.87 3.95 -2.32
CA LEU A 284 21.16 2.71 -2.67
C LEU A 284 19.82 2.61 -1.93
N ILE A 285 18.83 1.99 -2.55
CA ILE A 285 17.54 1.70 -1.94
C ILE A 285 17.72 0.61 -0.89
N ARG A 286 17.41 0.96 0.35
CA ARG A 286 17.60 0.12 1.53
C ARG A 286 16.35 -0.61 1.93
N GLU A 287 15.21 0.07 1.85
CA GLU A 287 13.90 -0.43 2.28
C GLU A 287 12.82 0.06 1.31
N ASN A 288 11.82 -0.78 1.05
CA ASN A 288 10.65 -0.45 0.25
C ASN A 288 9.40 -1.05 0.89
N TRP A 289 8.43 -0.21 1.21
CA TRP A 289 7.11 -0.59 1.72
C TRP A 289 6.10 -0.46 0.59
N VAL A 290 5.32 -1.52 0.35
CA VAL A 290 4.39 -1.60 -0.78
C VAL A 290 3.02 -2.04 -0.31
N THR A 291 1.97 -1.38 -0.79
CA THR A 291 0.59 -1.87 -0.72
C THR A 291 0.03 -1.97 -2.12
N VAL A 292 -0.61 -3.10 -2.42
CA VAL A 292 -1.33 -3.34 -3.67
C VAL A 292 -2.76 -3.71 -3.31
N ASP A 293 -3.74 -3.19 -4.05
CA ASP A 293 -5.15 -3.53 -3.86
C ASP A 293 -5.44 -4.92 -4.47
N LEU A 294 -4.98 -5.97 -3.79
CA LEU A 294 -5.13 -7.35 -4.27
C LEU A 294 -6.59 -7.76 -4.40
N LEU A 295 -7.47 -7.25 -3.55
CA LEU A 295 -8.89 -7.58 -3.62
C LEU A 295 -9.54 -6.99 -4.87
N ASP A 296 -9.12 -5.80 -5.31
CA ASP A 296 -9.55 -5.24 -6.59
C ASP A 296 -9.07 -6.09 -7.77
N VAL A 297 -7.85 -6.65 -7.71
CA VAL A 297 -7.35 -7.58 -8.74
C VAL A 297 -8.24 -8.83 -8.83
N TRP A 298 -8.57 -9.45 -7.69
CA TRP A 298 -9.48 -10.61 -7.68
C TRP A 298 -10.89 -10.26 -8.15
N ALA A 299 -11.40 -9.09 -7.77
CA ALA A 299 -12.71 -8.61 -8.21
C ALA A 299 -12.76 -8.38 -9.73
N GLN A 300 -11.71 -7.80 -10.32
CA GLN A 300 -11.59 -7.67 -11.78
C GLN A 300 -11.66 -9.04 -12.47
N LEU A 301 -11.06 -10.08 -11.88
CA LEU A 301 -11.10 -11.47 -12.37
C LEU A 301 -12.41 -12.21 -12.04
N GLY A 302 -13.41 -11.53 -11.48
CA GLY A 302 -14.72 -12.10 -11.17
C GLY A 302 -14.78 -12.98 -9.92
N VAL A 303 -13.78 -12.87 -9.02
CA VAL A 303 -13.72 -13.65 -7.78
C VAL A 303 -14.07 -12.77 -6.58
N ASP A 304 -15.21 -13.06 -5.93
CA ASP A 304 -15.56 -12.42 -4.65
C ASP A 304 -14.84 -13.11 -3.48
N VAL A 305 -13.68 -12.57 -3.15
CA VAL A 305 -12.83 -13.05 -2.04
C VAL A 305 -13.56 -12.95 -0.70
N LEU A 306 -14.39 -11.93 -0.49
CA LEU A 306 -15.12 -11.73 0.77
C LEU A 306 -16.26 -12.74 0.91
N ALA A 307 -16.95 -13.10 -0.18
CA ALA A 307 -17.90 -14.21 -0.18
C ALA A 307 -17.22 -15.54 0.12
N ARG A 308 -16.06 -15.79 -0.49
CA ARG A 308 -15.28 -17.01 -0.20
C ARG A 308 -14.85 -17.07 1.26
N MET A 309 -14.40 -15.96 1.83
CA MET A 309 -14.10 -15.85 3.26
C MET A 309 -15.33 -16.19 4.11
N ARG A 310 -16.52 -15.66 3.79
CA ARG A 310 -17.77 -16.01 4.51
C ARG A 310 -18.07 -17.51 4.44
N GLN A 311 -17.82 -18.18 3.32
CA GLN A 311 -17.99 -19.63 3.21
C GLN A 311 -17.05 -20.41 4.14
N LEU A 312 -15.79 -19.98 4.26
CA LEU A 312 -14.81 -20.61 5.16
C LEU A 312 -15.17 -20.49 6.64
N ARG A 313 -15.97 -19.49 7.04
CA ARG A 313 -16.45 -19.32 8.42
C ARG A 313 -17.57 -20.28 8.79
N SER A 314 -18.33 -20.72 7.81
CA SER A 314 -19.55 -21.52 8.02
C SER A 314 -19.27 -23.02 8.06
N GLY A 315 -18.03 -23.45 7.82
CA GLY A 315 -17.58 -24.84 7.92
C GLY A 315 -16.64 -25.03 9.11
#